data_AF-A0A380L5V1-F1
#
_entry.id   AF-A0A380L5V1-F1
#
_cell.length_a   1.000
_cell.length_b   1.000
_cell.length_c   1.000
_cell.angle_alpha   90.00
_cell.angle_beta   90.00
_cell.angle_gamma   90.00
#
_symmetry.space_group_name_H-M   'P 1'
#
loop_
_entity.id
_entity.type
_entity.pdbx_description
1 polymer ?
#
loop_
_entity_poly.entity_id
_entity_poly.type
_entity_poly.pdbx_seq_one_letter_code
_entity_poly.pdbx_strand_id
1 'polypeptide(L)'
;MFHNSKTKGHGSIRKNKIYGTIGVLTLGTIAILSAHQGVAADEVKATKPTTPAPVAEASDTSLAAQSKAAATEAASSSTATTPAASTTTAPAGSTSTGDNTTASAATKTESATKPATAKAETPAAAKPSAQTSTTTDVNVDSSELDKAVNDAKKAGVDVQKGTDINHGTVTTEAEKNQKVAEIKKDYKNQADDIKKVTEAAKEDSAKYKTAKEKYDAELAKYNTAKAIYDTAKAKYDQDKAKYDKDKADYEVKKAKFELDKAQYEQDLTKYYAAKAKYEKDLADYIVAQAKYEKDLQDYKAALAEWERNKNKDGYITQQLAQELVFKNEPNAQLTFPGRDKVYTKEELKRYFYNHIKNKLGSKDPRDGETDFNATNDVSGNSRVMLRKGEPLVARYTNLQNSYFKGKKISKVEYVYTLKETGIDGLNEIPAFLEKDPTKTIWYMSLYGRTRINMKAYFYDEDGNKMDMTGALVSFSSLNRGTGASNASPKAANRPTIEKVFSFSGRLIQINGSSIER
;
A
#
# COMPACT_ATOMS: atom_id res chain seq x y z
N MET A 1 60.76 36.98 -15.83
CA MET A 1 60.60 36.64 -17.26
C MET A 1 61.96 36.20 -17.79
N PHE A 2 62.12 34.96 -18.28
CA PHE A 2 63.33 34.55 -19.01
C PHE A 2 62.99 33.57 -20.14
N HIS A 3 63.89 33.48 -21.12
CA HIS A 3 63.54 33.06 -22.48
C HIS A 3 63.54 31.55 -22.71
N ASN A 4 62.58 31.09 -23.53
CA ASN A 4 62.47 29.74 -24.04
C ASN A 4 63.52 29.48 -25.15
N SER A 5 64.69 28.97 -24.76
CA SER A 5 65.77 28.63 -25.69
C SER A 5 65.50 27.29 -26.40
N LYS A 6 65.39 27.35 -27.73
CA LYS A 6 65.04 26.20 -28.59
C LYS A 6 66.14 25.11 -28.59
N THR A 7 65.98 24.06 -27.79
CA THR A 7 66.67 22.78 -28.05
C THR A 7 65.91 22.00 -29.13
N LYS A 8 66.47 21.93 -30.34
CA LYS A 8 65.93 21.10 -31.45
C LYS A 8 66.18 19.60 -31.18
N GLY A 9 65.46 19.02 -30.23
CA GLY A 9 65.37 17.57 -30.07
C GLY A 9 64.46 16.97 -31.13
N HIS A 10 65.02 16.24 -32.10
CA HIS A 10 64.22 15.39 -32.99
C HIS A 10 63.59 14.24 -32.17
N GLY A 11 62.32 13.93 -32.42
CA GLY A 11 61.56 12.97 -31.61
C GLY A 11 60.54 13.60 -30.65
N SER A 12 59.82 14.65 -31.08
CA SER A 12 58.69 15.20 -30.32
C SER A 12 57.44 15.41 -31.18
N ILE A 13 56.74 14.32 -31.50
CA ILE A 13 55.32 14.39 -31.89
C ILE A 13 54.49 14.59 -30.60
N ARG A 14 54.73 15.71 -29.89
CA ARG A 14 53.78 16.21 -28.89
C ARG A 14 52.62 16.92 -29.60
N LYS A 15 51.87 16.10 -30.34
CA LYS A 15 50.51 16.38 -30.81
C LYS A 15 49.70 15.13 -30.58
N ASN A 16 48.81 15.16 -29.58
CA ASN A 16 47.79 14.13 -29.36
C ASN A 16 46.68 14.23 -30.43
N LYS A 17 47.06 14.29 -31.72
CA LYS A 17 46.20 13.73 -32.76
C LYS A 17 46.17 12.23 -32.51
N ILE A 18 44.97 11.66 -32.52
CA ILE A 18 44.74 10.30 -32.04
C ILE A 18 45.15 9.32 -33.15
N TYR A 19 46.46 9.08 -33.30
CA TYR A 19 46.98 8.10 -34.26
C TYR A 19 46.44 6.68 -33.99
N GLY A 20 45.98 6.38 -32.76
CA GLY A 20 45.27 5.16 -32.41
C GLY A 20 43.81 5.04 -32.88
N THR A 21 43.30 5.98 -33.69
CA THR A 21 41.97 5.85 -34.34
C THR A 21 42.01 5.99 -35.87
N ILE A 22 43.17 6.21 -36.48
CA ILE A 22 43.33 6.38 -37.93
C ILE A 22 43.36 4.99 -38.60
N GLY A 23 42.23 4.28 -38.57
CA GLY A 23 42.12 2.91 -39.09
C GLY A 23 41.76 1.83 -38.07
N VAL A 24 41.14 2.20 -36.94
CA VAL A 24 40.44 1.25 -36.06
C VAL A 24 39.01 1.74 -35.91
N LEU A 25 38.04 0.84 -36.07
CA LEU A 25 36.62 1.20 -36.01
C LEU A 25 36.26 1.49 -34.54
N THR A 26 36.25 2.77 -34.16
CA THR A 26 35.73 3.18 -32.85
C THR A 26 34.23 3.03 -32.86
N LEU A 27 33.76 1.89 -32.40
CA LEU A 27 32.39 1.79 -31.92
C LEU A 27 32.25 2.78 -30.75
N GLY A 28 31.37 3.76 -30.93
CA GLY A 28 30.71 4.35 -29.77
C GLY A 28 29.95 3.26 -29.01
N THR A 29 29.52 3.55 -27.80
CA THR A 29 28.78 2.59 -26.98
C THR A 29 27.43 2.24 -27.61
N ILE A 30 27.44 1.25 -28.53
CA ILE A 30 26.28 0.44 -28.91
C ILE A 30 25.93 -0.42 -27.68
N ALA A 31 25.32 0.24 -26.71
CA ALA A 31 24.59 -0.42 -25.65
C ALA A 31 23.37 -1.07 -26.31
N ILE A 32 23.50 -2.35 -26.67
CA ILE A 32 22.35 -3.19 -26.97
C ILE A 32 21.41 -3.08 -25.76
N LEU A 33 20.15 -2.72 -26.00
CA LEU A 33 19.17 -2.41 -24.94
C LEU A 33 18.65 -3.69 -24.24
N SER A 34 19.58 -4.55 -23.81
CA SER A 34 19.33 -5.85 -23.16
C SER A 34 18.93 -5.71 -21.69
N ALA A 35 17.91 -4.89 -21.45
CA ALA A 35 17.18 -4.80 -20.20
C ALA A 35 15.80 -5.47 -20.35
N HIS A 36 15.78 -6.74 -20.78
CA HIS A 36 14.76 -7.78 -20.56
C HIS A 36 15.42 -9.15 -20.88
N GLN A 37 14.91 -10.25 -20.31
CA GLN A 37 15.63 -11.54 -20.36
C GLN A 37 15.59 -12.21 -21.75
N GLY A 38 16.65 -12.94 -22.07
CA GLY A 38 17.03 -13.22 -23.46
C GLY A 38 16.55 -14.52 -24.09
N VAL A 39 16.60 -14.53 -25.42
CA VAL A 39 16.56 -15.71 -26.31
C VAL A 39 17.71 -15.55 -27.32
N ALA A 40 18.09 -16.62 -28.02
CA ALA A 40 19.18 -16.63 -29.00
C ALA A 40 18.93 -15.70 -30.21
N ALA A 41 19.97 -15.52 -31.01
CA ALA A 41 20.02 -14.51 -32.08
C ALA A 41 19.01 -14.73 -33.22
N ASP A 42 18.17 -13.71 -33.43
CA ASP A 42 17.60 -13.33 -34.72
C ASP A 42 17.46 -11.79 -34.74
N GLU A 43 17.07 -11.16 -35.86
CA GLU A 43 17.12 -9.69 -36.01
C GLU A 43 16.19 -8.88 -35.07
N VAL A 44 16.70 -8.50 -33.88
CA VAL A 44 15.95 -7.70 -32.89
C VAL A 44 15.81 -6.23 -33.33
N LYS A 45 14.78 -5.95 -34.12
CA LYS A 45 14.26 -4.58 -34.31
C LYS A 45 13.66 -4.10 -32.99
N ALA A 46 14.28 -3.10 -32.36
CA ALA A 46 13.91 -2.63 -31.02
C ALA A 46 12.41 -2.29 -30.91
N THR A 47 11.71 -2.98 -30.00
CA THR A 47 10.28 -2.81 -29.77
C THR A 47 10.01 -1.70 -28.77
N LYS A 48 9.15 -0.75 -29.16
CA LYS A 48 8.65 0.35 -28.31
C LYS A 48 8.07 -0.19 -26.98
N PRO A 49 8.28 0.49 -25.83
CA PRO A 49 7.62 0.15 -24.58
C PRO A 49 6.10 0.07 -24.71
N THR A 50 5.52 -1.04 -24.26
CA THR A 50 4.08 -1.32 -24.40
C THR A 50 3.28 -0.55 -23.36
N THR A 51 2.21 0.12 -23.79
CA THR A 51 1.31 0.85 -22.89
C THR A 51 0.59 -0.12 -21.93
N PRO A 52 0.47 0.19 -20.63
CA PRO A 52 -0.50 -0.49 -19.77
C PRO A 52 -1.93 -0.36 -20.33
N ALA A 53 -2.77 -1.38 -20.13
CA ALA A 53 -4.17 -1.29 -20.52
C ALA A 53 -4.87 -0.14 -19.75
N PRO A 54 -5.71 0.68 -20.40
CA PRO A 54 -6.41 1.76 -19.73
C PRO A 54 -7.41 1.21 -18.71
N VAL A 55 -7.41 1.78 -17.50
CA VAL A 55 -8.57 1.65 -16.59
C VAL A 55 -9.74 2.35 -17.28
N ALA A 56 -10.92 1.72 -17.28
CA ALA A 56 -12.06 2.17 -18.07
C ALA A 56 -12.48 3.60 -17.67
N GLU A 57 -12.55 4.49 -18.66
CA GLU A 57 -12.88 5.90 -18.50
C GLU A 57 -14.38 6.05 -18.21
N ALA A 58 -14.74 6.04 -16.92
CA ALA A 58 -16.11 6.27 -16.47
C ALA A 58 -16.46 7.76 -16.63
N SER A 59 -17.33 8.07 -17.59
CA SER A 59 -17.66 9.43 -18.01
C SER A 59 -18.06 10.38 -16.85
N ASP A 60 -17.30 11.47 -16.67
CA ASP A 60 -17.38 12.47 -15.58
C ASP A 60 -18.74 13.22 -15.43
N THR A 61 -19.74 12.94 -16.26
CA THR A 61 -20.90 13.83 -16.46
C THR A 61 -22.01 13.74 -15.40
N SER A 62 -21.96 12.78 -14.47
CA SER A 62 -23.05 12.52 -13.51
C SER A 62 -22.87 13.17 -12.13
N LEU A 63 -21.64 13.24 -11.61
CA LEU A 63 -21.36 13.61 -10.22
C LEU A 63 -21.44 15.12 -9.95
N ALA A 64 -21.13 15.97 -10.94
CA ALA A 64 -21.21 17.43 -10.80
C ALA A 64 -22.64 17.99 -10.77
N ALA A 65 -23.65 17.19 -11.11
CA ALA A 65 -25.05 17.64 -11.20
C ALA A 65 -25.79 17.63 -9.84
N GLN A 66 -25.47 16.69 -8.94
CA GLN A 66 -26.28 16.48 -7.73
C GLN A 66 -25.91 17.40 -6.55
N SER A 67 -24.69 17.94 -6.52
CA SER A 67 -24.21 18.84 -5.45
C SER A 67 -24.72 20.29 -5.55
N LYS A 68 -25.30 20.68 -6.70
CA LYS A 68 -25.70 22.08 -6.97
C LYS A 68 -27.16 22.42 -6.59
N ALA A 69 -27.95 21.43 -6.16
CA ALA A 69 -29.38 21.60 -5.87
C ALA A 69 -29.70 21.98 -4.40
N ALA A 70 -28.72 21.97 -3.50
CA ALA A 70 -28.92 22.10 -2.05
C ALA A 70 -28.34 23.38 -1.42
N ALA A 71 -27.92 24.37 -2.23
CA ALA A 71 -27.13 25.53 -1.78
C ALA A 71 -27.67 26.87 -2.31
N THR A 72 -29.00 27.08 -2.24
CA THR A 72 -29.64 28.32 -2.73
C THR A 72 -30.74 28.84 -1.78
N GLU A 73 -30.52 28.77 -0.48
CA GLU A 73 -31.27 29.56 0.52
C GLU A 73 -30.38 29.81 1.76
N ALA A 74 -30.82 30.69 2.67
CA ALA A 74 -30.05 31.27 3.80
C ALA A 74 -28.89 32.22 3.39
N ALA A 75 -29.24 33.50 3.34
CA ALA A 75 -28.41 34.64 2.94
C ALA A 75 -27.21 34.97 3.85
N SER A 76 -26.22 35.61 3.22
CA SER A 76 -25.33 36.69 3.70
C SER A 76 -25.42 37.15 5.18
N SER A 77 -24.28 37.15 5.89
CA SER A 77 -23.60 38.40 6.35
C SER A 77 -22.38 38.16 7.29
N SER A 78 -21.59 39.23 7.51
CA SER A 78 -20.59 39.46 8.58
C SER A 78 -19.41 38.47 8.79
N THR A 79 -18.29 38.84 8.16
CA THR A 79 -16.92 39.03 8.70
C THR A 79 -16.50 38.53 10.11
N ALA A 80 -15.24 38.03 10.14
CA ALA A 80 -14.19 38.25 11.17
C ALA A 80 -13.93 37.26 12.35
N THR A 81 -12.73 36.66 12.30
CA THR A 81 -11.77 36.35 13.40
C THR A 81 -12.15 35.50 14.62
N THR A 82 -11.45 34.35 14.72
CA THR A 82 -11.10 33.57 15.93
C THR A 82 -9.73 34.04 16.51
N PRO A 83 -9.21 33.46 17.62
CA PRO A 83 -9.84 33.00 18.88
C PRO A 83 -9.07 33.43 20.16
N ALA A 84 -9.65 33.24 21.37
CA ALA A 84 -9.01 32.65 22.57
C ALA A 84 -9.83 32.82 23.87
N ALA A 85 -10.18 31.72 24.56
CA ALA A 85 -10.36 31.65 26.02
C ALA A 85 -10.50 30.19 26.54
N SER A 86 -9.91 29.92 27.70
CA SER A 86 -9.72 28.62 28.35
C SER A 86 -10.94 28.05 29.10
N THR A 87 -11.04 26.71 29.21
CA THR A 87 -11.40 25.86 30.40
C THR A 87 -12.66 26.21 31.25
N THR A 88 -13.52 25.26 31.68
CA THR A 88 -13.28 24.22 32.73
C THR A 88 -14.51 23.27 32.93
N THR A 89 -14.36 22.24 33.78
CA THR A 89 -15.41 21.33 34.36
C THR A 89 -15.91 20.19 33.45
N ALA A 90 -16.42 19.03 33.94
CA ALA A 90 -16.77 18.56 35.29
C ALA A 90 -16.54 17.02 35.48
N PRO A 91 -16.56 16.46 36.70
CA PRO A 91 -16.49 15.01 36.97
C PRO A 91 -17.86 14.29 37.11
N ALA A 92 -17.84 12.96 37.34
CA ALA A 92 -18.98 12.02 37.50
C ALA A 92 -19.88 12.30 38.74
N GLY A 93 -21.06 11.68 38.95
CA GLY A 93 -21.83 10.64 38.24
C GLY A 93 -22.48 9.62 39.23
N SER A 94 -23.64 8.99 38.94
CA SER A 94 -24.33 8.12 39.94
C SER A 94 -25.35 7.08 39.38
N THR A 95 -25.32 5.85 39.95
CA THR A 95 -26.42 4.87 40.26
C THR A 95 -27.55 4.57 39.24
N SER A 96 -27.73 3.31 38.76
CA SER A 96 -28.52 2.18 39.36
C SER A 96 -30.04 2.20 38.96
N THR A 97 -30.82 1.12 38.76
CA THR A 97 -30.87 -0.25 39.34
C THR A 97 -31.73 -1.23 38.47
N GLY A 98 -31.57 -2.56 38.62
CA GLY A 98 -32.51 -3.65 38.18
C GLY A 98 -32.10 -4.39 36.89
N ASP A 99 -32.05 -5.74 36.77
CA ASP A 99 -33.02 -6.84 37.05
C ASP A 99 -34.27 -6.82 36.14
N ASN A 100 -34.76 -7.91 35.50
CA ASN A 100 -34.27 -9.28 35.19
C ASN A 100 -35.21 -9.84 34.03
N THR A 101 -35.38 -11.08 33.55
CA THR A 101 -35.00 -12.48 33.91
C THR A 101 -35.08 -13.44 32.69
N THR A 102 -34.18 -14.43 32.61
CA THR A 102 -34.28 -15.81 32.01
C THR A 102 -34.93 -16.09 30.62
N ALA A 103 -34.28 -16.99 29.85
CA ALA A 103 -34.76 -17.54 28.56
C ALA A 103 -35.32 -18.99 28.66
N SER A 104 -35.88 -19.49 27.54
CA SER A 104 -36.71 -20.71 27.44
C SER A 104 -35.94 -22.05 27.44
N ALA A 105 -36.60 -23.11 27.90
CA ALA A 105 -36.35 -24.52 27.56
C ALA A 105 -37.69 -25.26 27.39
N ALA A 106 -37.77 -26.30 26.54
CA ALA A 106 -39.03 -26.90 26.12
C ALA A 106 -38.97 -28.43 25.92
N THR A 107 -40.10 -29.12 26.16
CA THR A 107 -40.32 -30.53 25.81
C THR A 107 -41.78 -30.79 25.41
N LYS A 108 -42.04 -31.82 24.61
CA LYS A 108 -43.37 -32.38 24.25
C LYS A 108 -43.80 -33.45 25.31
N THR A 109 -44.92 -34.20 25.26
CA THR A 109 -45.76 -34.70 24.14
C THR A 109 -47.13 -35.23 24.64
N GLU A 110 -48.15 -35.32 23.76
CA GLU A 110 -49.30 -36.28 23.78
C GLU A 110 -50.35 -36.20 24.94
N SER A 111 -51.62 -36.63 24.82
CA SER A 111 -52.46 -37.10 23.68
C SER A 111 -53.98 -36.84 23.93
N ALA A 112 -54.89 -37.42 23.12
CA ALA A 112 -56.36 -37.21 23.09
C ALA A 112 -57.13 -37.76 24.34
N THR A 113 -58.44 -37.50 24.59
CA THR A 113 -59.64 -37.94 23.81
C THR A 113 -60.96 -37.23 24.29
N LYS A 114 -62.11 -37.51 23.65
CA LYS A 114 -63.46 -36.87 23.80
C LYS A 114 -64.54 -37.86 24.38
N PRO A 115 -65.88 -37.60 24.37
CA PRO A 115 -66.79 -37.21 25.48
C PRO A 115 -67.83 -38.28 25.96
N ALA A 116 -68.73 -37.95 26.93
CA ALA A 116 -70.23 -37.86 26.74
C ALA A 116 -71.18 -38.10 27.98
N THR A 117 -72.07 -37.12 28.24
CA THR A 117 -73.55 -37.17 28.57
C THR A 117 -74.25 -37.98 29.71
N ALA A 118 -75.27 -37.30 30.30
CA ALA A 118 -76.60 -37.79 30.79
C ALA A 118 -76.75 -38.51 32.17
N LYS A 119 -77.92 -38.58 32.85
CA LYS A 119 -79.14 -37.69 33.03
C LYS A 119 -80.08 -38.34 34.12
N ALA A 120 -80.89 -37.53 34.85
CA ALA A 120 -82.17 -37.90 35.53
C ALA A 120 -82.11 -38.83 36.79
N GLU A 121 -83.13 -39.01 37.66
CA GLU A 121 -84.36 -38.27 38.10
C GLU A 121 -84.88 -38.91 39.42
N THR A 122 -85.67 -38.21 40.26
CA THR A 122 -86.28 -38.78 41.51
C THR A 122 -87.66 -38.17 41.84
N PRO A 123 -88.73 -38.94 42.19
CA PRO A 123 -90.09 -38.38 42.40
C PRO A 123 -90.84 -38.69 43.73
N ALA A 124 -91.68 -37.72 44.15
CA ALA A 124 -93.09 -37.82 44.63
C ALA A 124 -93.53 -38.27 46.06
N ALA A 125 -94.76 -37.81 46.39
CA ALA A 125 -95.73 -38.22 47.46
C ALA A 125 -95.48 -37.72 48.92
N ALA A 126 -96.49 -37.54 49.81
CA ALA A 126 -97.94 -37.85 49.79
C ALA A 126 -98.81 -36.84 50.63
N LYS A 127 -100.15 -37.05 50.71
CA LYS A 127 -101.13 -36.22 51.46
C LYS A 127 -102.34 -37.03 52.01
N PRO A 128 -102.76 -36.80 53.29
CA PRO A 128 -104.16 -36.72 53.76
C PRO A 128 -104.35 -35.42 54.62
N SER A 129 -105.36 -35.09 55.45
CA SER A 129 -106.84 -35.27 55.59
C SER A 129 -107.29 -34.14 56.54
N ALA A 130 -108.35 -33.33 56.34
CA ALA A 130 -109.79 -33.57 56.12
C ALA A 130 -110.59 -34.00 57.38
N GLN A 131 -111.31 -33.05 58.02
CA GLN A 131 -112.70 -33.24 58.50
C GLN A 131 -113.39 -31.89 58.78
N THR A 132 -114.73 -31.87 58.87
CA THR A 132 -115.58 -30.67 58.93
C THR A 132 -116.54 -30.65 60.13
N SER A 133 -116.89 -29.45 60.59
CA SER A 133 -118.00 -29.16 61.51
C SER A 133 -118.78 -27.96 60.96
N THR A 134 -120.11 -28.08 60.81
CA THR A 134 -120.91 -27.11 60.04
C THR A 134 -121.30 -25.87 60.85
N THR A 135 -120.41 -24.88 60.87
CA THR A 135 -120.80 -23.47 60.97
C THR A 135 -121.40 -22.98 59.64
N THR A 136 -122.35 -22.04 59.69
CA THR A 136 -122.78 -21.31 58.48
C THR A 136 -121.78 -20.19 58.22
N ASP A 137 -120.66 -20.54 57.58
CA ASP A 137 -119.54 -19.63 57.38
C ASP A 137 -119.91 -18.41 56.54
N VAL A 138 -119.55 -17.22 57.04
CA VAL A 138 -119.80 -15.95 56.35
C VAL A 138 -118.66 -15.73 55.35
N ASN A 139 -118.83 -16.26 54.14
CA ASN A 139 -117.85 -16.09 53.07
C ASN A 139 -117.63 -14.60 52.76
N VAL A 140 -116.37 -14.16 52.77
CA VAL A 140 -115.96 -12.79 52.43
C VAL A 140 -115.20 -12.81 51.12
N ASP A 141 -115.68 -12.05 50.15
CA ASP A 141 -115.06 -11.94 48.81
C ASP A 141 -113.57 -11.56 48.89
N SER A 142 -112.73 -12.47 48.41
CA SER A 142 -111.26 -12.38 48.35
C SER A 142 -110.73 -12.11 46.93
N SER A 143 -111.59 -11.90 45.95
CA SER A 143 -111.21 -11.92 44.52
C SER A 143 -110.14 -10.89 44.12
N GLU A 144 -110.09 -9.72 44.77
CA GLU A 144 -109.01 -8.75 44.58
C GLU A 144 -107.65 -9.27 45.08
N LEU A 145 -107.63 -9.97 46.22
CA LEU A 145 -106.44 -10.57 46.82
C LEU A 145 -105.96 -11.77 46.00
N ASP A 146 -106.86 -12.68 45.61
CA ASP A 146 -106.54 -13.80 44.71
C ASP A 146 -105.98 -13.31 43.37
N LYS A 147 -106.50 -12.20 42.83
CA LYS A 147 -105.94 -11.56 41.63
C LYS A 147 -104.53 -11.02 41.89
N ALA A 148 -104.30 -10.32 43.01
CA ALA A 148 -102.98 -9.79 43.36
C ALA A 148 -101.93 -10.91 43.51
N VAL A 149 -102.27 -12.01 44.21
CA VAL A 149 -101.41 -13.20 44.36
C VAL A 149 -101.06 -13.82 42.99
N ASN A 150 -102.02 -13.90 42.08
CA ASN A 150 -101.80 -14.47 40.74
C ASN A 150 -100.97 -13.55 39.83
N ASP A 151 -101.15 -12.24 39.90
CA ASP A 151 -100.35 -11.29 39.12
C ASP A 151 -98.93 -11.13 39.67
N ALA A 152 -98.72 -11.32 40.98
CA ALA A 152 -97.40 -11.44 41.61
C ALA A 152 -96.63 -12.67 41.12
N LYS A 153 -97.27 -13.85 41.13
CA LYS A 153 -96.67 -15.10 40.67
C LYS A 153 -96.29 -15.06 39.18
N LYS A 154 -97.09 -14.42 38.33
CA LYS A 154 -96.74 -14.14 36.92
C LYS A 154 -95.53 -13.22 36.75
N ALA A 155 -95.28 -12.33 37.72
CA ALA A 155 -94.11 -11.44 37.74
C ALA A 155 -92.85 -12.11 38.35
N GLY A 156 -92.94 -13.38 38.77
CA GLY A 156 -91.85 -14.09 39.45
C GLY A 156 -91.68 -13.73 40.93
N VAL A 157 -92.63 -13.00 41.52
CA VAL A 157 -92.66 -12.75 42.97
C VAL A 157 -93.30 -13.95 43.67
N ASP A 158 -92.56 -14.54 44.60
CA ASP A 158 -93.11 -15.59 45.46
C ASP A 158 -94.06 -14.99 46.50
N VAL A 159 -95.23 -15.62 46.65
CA VAL A 159 -96.30 -15.16 47.56
C VAL A 159 -96.86 -16.36 48.30
N GLN A 160 -96.49 -16.42 49.58
CA GLN A 160 -96.85 -17.46 50.54
C GLN A 160 -98.14 -17.11 51.28
N LYS A 161 -98.98 -18.12 51.55
CA LYS A 161 -100.19 -17.94 52.37
C LYS A 161 -99.81 -17.92 53.85
N GLY A 162 -100.26 -16.91 54.59
CA GLY A 162 -100.18 -16.90 56.05
C GLY A 162 -101.12 -17.91 56.72
N THR A 163 -101.03 -18.00 58.04
CA THR A 163 -101.98 -18.74 58.88
C THR A 163 -103.36 -18.09 58.86
N ASP A 164 -104.42 -18.89 58.77
CA ASP A 164 -105.79 -18.40 58.82
C ASP A 164 -106.12 -17.76 60.18
N ILE A 165 -106.67 -16.54 60.16
CA ILE A 165 -107.01 -15.75 61.34
C ILE A 165 -108.50 -15.90 61.66
N ASN A 166 -108.83 -16.29 62.89
CA ASN A 166 -110.21 -16.39 63.34
C ASN A 166 -110.69 -15.05 63.91
N HIS A 167 -111.69 -14.44 63.27
CA HIS A 167 -112.27 -13.13 63.65
C HIS A 167 -113.44 -13.23 64.66
N GLY A 168 -113.79 -14.44 65.12
CA GLY A 168 -114.78 -14.70 66.16
C GLY A 168 -116.20 -14.98 65.65
N THR A 169 -117.05 -15.47 66.55
CA THR A 169 -118.49 -15.72 66.31
C THR A 169 -119.31 -14.45 66.58
N VAL A 170 -120.22 -14.11 65.68
CA VAL A 170 -121.12 -12.95 65.77
C VAL A 170 -122.55 -13.41 66.08
N THR A 171 -123.28 -12.65 66.89
CA THR A 171 -124.67 -13.00 67.28
C THR A 171 -125.73 -12.05 66.73
N THR A 172 -125.29 -10.89 66.21
CA THR A 172 -126.14 -9.89 65.54
C THR A 172 -125.65 -9.57 64.13
N GLU A 173 -126.55 -9.07 63.28
CA GLU A 173 -126.20 -8.68 61.90
C GLU A 173 -125.29 -7.43 61.84
N ALA A 174 -125.32 -6.58 62.87
CA ALA A 174 -124.40 -5.44 62.99
C ALA A 174 -122.95 -5.90 63.19
N GLU A 175 -122.71 -6.82 64.14
CA GLU A 175 -121.38 -7.39 64.39
C GLU A 175 -120.86 -8.16 63.17
N LYS A 176 -121.73 -8.94 62.52
CA LYS A 176 -121.44 -9.63 61.25
C LYS A 176 -120.94 -8.65 60.18
N ASN A 177 -121.69 -7.57 59.94
CA ASN A 177 -121.32 -6.59 58.92
C ASN A 177 -120.04 -5.82 59.29
N GLN A 178 -119.78 -5.55 60.57
CA GLN A 178 -118.51 -5.00 61.02
C GLN A 178 -117.34 -5.96 60.76
N LYS A 179 -117.45 -7.24 61.13
CA LYS A 179 -116.37 -8.22 60.90
C LYS A 179 -116.12 -8.50 59.42
N VAL A 180 -117.16 -8.53 58.59
CA VAL A 180 -117.01 -8.58 57.13
C VAL A 180 -116.29 -7.34 56.60
N ALA A 181 -116.56 -6.14 57.13
CA ALA A 181 -115.84 -4.93 56.74
C ALA A 181 -114.37 -4.91 57.19
N GLU A 182 -114.07 -5.42 58.40
CA GLU A 182 -112.69 -5.59 58.90
C GLU A 182 -111.90 -6.56 58.00
N ILE A 183 -112.46 -7.73 57.66
CA ILE A 183 -111.80 -8.73 56.79
C ILE A 183 -111.62 -8.19 55.37
N LYS A 184 -112.62 -7.52 54.79
CA LYS A 184 -112.47 -6.88 53.45
C LYS A 184 -111.37 -5.82 53.45
N LYS A 185 -111.22 -5.06 54.53
CA LYS A 185 -110.15 -4.07 54.67
C LYS A 185 -108.77 -4.74 54.76
N ASP A 186 -108.66 -5.86 55.48
CA ASP A 186 -107.42 -6.61 55.58
C ASP A 186 -107.02 -7.26 54.24
N TYR A 187 -107.94 -7.98 53.59
CA TYR A 187 -107.71 -8.53 52.24
C TYR A 187 -107.30 -7.45 51.24
N LYS A 188 -107.90 -6.25 51.33
CA LYS A 188 -107.48 -5.11 50.51
C LYS A 188 -106.06 -4.63 50.83
N ASN A 189 -105.69 -4.50 52.11
CA ASN A 189 -104.33 -4.13 52.51
C ASN A 189 -103.31 -5.16 51.96
N GLN A 190 -103.57 -6.46 52.15
CA GLN A 190 -102.73 -7.53 51.62
C GLN A 190 -102.61 -7.45 50.09
N ALA A 191 -103.70 -7.20 49.38
CA ALA A 191 -103.71 -7.07 47.92
C ALA A 191 -102.90 -5.86 47.45
N ASP A 192 -103.02 -4.71 48.12
CA ASP A 192 -102.27 -3.50 47.79
C ASP A 192 -100.76 -3.62 48.11
N ASP A 193 -100.37 -4.29 49.20
CA ASP A 193 -98.95 -4.55 49.52
C ASP A 193 -98.33 -5.62 48.59
N ILE A 194 -99.04 -6.71 48.28
CA ILE A 194 -98.59 -7.71 47.29
C ILE A 194 -98.38 -7.04 45.92
N LYS A 195 -99.33 -6.18 45.51
CA LYS A 195 -99.23 -5.38 44.29
C LYS A 195 -98.04 -4.42 44.31
N LYS A 196 -97.79 -3.74 45.43
CA LYS A 196 -96.64 -2.82 45.61
C LYS A 196 -95.29 -3.55 45.48
N VAL A 197 -95.13 -4.72 46.09
CA VAL A 197 -93.93 -5.57 45.93
C VAL A 197 -93.82 -6.08 44.49
N THR A 198 -94.95 -6.43 43.88
CA THR A 198 -95.03 -6.91 42.48
C THR A 198 -94.57 -5.85 41.47
N GLU A 199 -95.03 -4.60 41.59
CA GLU A 199 -94.57 -3.53 40.69
C GLU A 199 -93.09 -3.18 40.91
N ALA A 200 -92.60 -3.16 42.16
CA ALA A 200 -91.17 -2.96 42.44
C ALA A 200 -90.29 -4.05 41.80
N ALA A 201 -90.68 -5.33 41.92
CA ALA A 201 -89.95 -6.45 41.32
C ALA A 201 -89.95 -6.40 39.78
N LYS A 202 -91.06 -5.99 39.15
CA LYS A 202 -91.12 -5.73 37.70
C LYS A 202 -90.19 -4.58 37.31
N GLU A 203 -90.17 -3.50 38.07
CA GLU A 203 -89.34 -2.33 37.81
C GLU A 203 -87.84 -2.69 37.88
N ASP A 204 -87.42 -3.43 38.92
CA ASP A 204 -86.02 -3.85 39.08
C ASP A 204 -85.60 -4.93 38.06
N SER A 205 -86.50 -5.83 37.68
CA SER A 205 -86.27 -6.76 36.55
C SER A 205 -86.09 -6.00 35.23
N ALA A 206 -86.89 -4.96 34.97
CA ALA A 206 -86.76 -4.10 33.81
C ALA A 206 -85.45 -3.27 33.83
N LYS A 207 -85.05 -2.73 34.99
CA LYS A 207 -83.76 -2.06 35.18
C LYS A 207 -82.61 -3.01 34.91
N TYR A 208 -82.63 -4.22 35.47
CA TYR A 208 -81.59 -5.24 35.25
C TYR A 208 -81.47 -5.62 33.78
N LYS A 209 -82.60 -5.89 33.10
CA LYS A 209 -82.62 -6.20 31.66
C LYS A 209 -82.01 -5.05 30.84
N THR A 210 -82.42 -3.82 31.11
CA THR A 210 -81.89 -2.62 30.43
C THR A 210 -80.40 -2.39 30.72
N ALA A 211 -79.95 -2.66 31.95
CA ALA A 211 -78.54 -2.56 32.34
C ALA A 211 -77.68 -3.64 31.66
N LYS A 212 -78.18 -4.87 31.57
CA LYS A 212 -77.51 -5.97 30.87
C LYS A 212 -77.41 -5.69 29.36
N GLU A 213 -78.49 -5.21 28.73
CA GLU A 213 -78.49 -4.84 27.31
C GLU A 213 -77.46 -3.72 27.01
N LYS A 214 -77.30 -2.74 27.91
CA LYS A 214 -76.25 -1.73 27.82
C LYS A 214 -74.84 -2.32 27.99
N TYR A 215 -74.65 -3.22 28.96
CA TYR A 215 -73.37 -3.90 29.19
C TYR A 215 -72.96 -4.76 27.99
N ASP A 216 -73.87 -5.59 27.47
CA ASP A 216 -73.62 -6.46 26.31
C ASP A 216 -73.26 -5.62 25.07
N ALA A 217 -73.93 -4.49 24.87
CA ALA A 217 -73.64 -3.56 23.77
C ALA A 217 -72.28 -2.84 23.93
N GLU A 218 -71.90 -2.43 25.13
CA GLU A 218 -70.60 -1.77 25.37
C GLU A 218 -69.43 -2.78 25.27
N LEU A 219 -69.64 -4.02 25.73
CA LEU A 219 -68.70 -5.13 25.55
C LEU A 219 -68.47 -5.45 24.06
N ALA A 220 -69.53 -5.41 23.24
CA ALA A 220 -69.42 -5.57 21.79
C ALA A 220 -68.58 -4.45 21.13
N LYS A 221 -68.77 -3.18 21.56
CA LYS A 221 -67.91 -2.07 21.11
C LYS A 221 -66.45 -2.24 21.55
N TYR A 222 -66.21 -2.61 22.81
CA TYR A 222 -64.86 -2.85 23.33
C TYR A 222 -64.14 -3.93 22.52
N ASN A 223 -64.79 -5.08 22.28
CA ASN A 223 -64.22 -6.17 21.49
C ASN A 223 -63.91 -5.73 20.05
N THR A 224 -64.80 -4.91 19.45
CA THR A 224 -64.59 -4.34 18.10
C THR A 224 -63.38 -3.38 18.08
N ALA A 225 -63.29 -2.47 19.05
CA ALA A 225 -62.18 -1.53 19.18
C ALA A 225 -60.84 -2.25 19.45
N LYS A 226 -60.86 -3.31 20.27
CA LYS A 226 -59.68 -4.15 20.52
C LYS A 226 -59.21 -4.85 19.25
N ALA A 227 -60.12 -5.45 18.47
CA ALA A 227 -59.76 -6.10 17.20
C ALA A 227 -59.13 -5.11 16.19
N ILE A 228 -59.62 -3.87 16.14
CA ILE A 228 -59.03 -2.79 15.33
C ILE A 228 -57.63 -2.44 15.84
N TYR A 229 -57.45 -2.28 17.17
CA TYR A 229 -56.13 -2.01 17.77
C TYR A 229 -55.13 -3.14 17.51
N ASP A 230 -55.51 -4.40 17.74
CA ASP A 230 -54.67 -5.57 17.51
C ASP A 230 -54.21 -5.64 16.04
N THR A 231 -55.12 -5.34 15.10
CA THR A 231 -54.83 -5.26 13.65
C THR A 231 -53.87 -4.12 13.32
N ALA A 232 -54.11 -2.92 13.87
CA ALA A 232 -53.25 -1.76 13.65
C ALA A 232 -51.83 -1.97 14.22
N LYS A 233 -51.72 -2.60 15.40
CA LYS A 233 -50.43 -2.96 15.99
C LYS A 233 -49.70 -3.99 15.15
N ALA A 234 -50.38 -5.03 14.67
CA ALA A 234 -49.77 -6.05 13.79
C ALA A 234 -49.20 -5.42 12.51
N LYS A 235 -49.90 -4.43 11.92
CA LYS A 235 -49.36 -3.67 10.79
C LYS A 235 -48.15 -2.79 11.18
N TYR A 236 -48.20 -2.08 12.31
CA TYR A 236 -47.06 -1.30 12.79
C TYR A 236 -45.81 -2.18 13.01
N ASP A 237 -45.97 -3.35 13.62
CA ASP A 237 -44.88 -4.28 13.87
C ASP A 237 -44.25 -4.78 12.54
N GLN A 238 -45.07 -5.03 11.51
CA GLN A 238 -44.61 -5.36 10.16
C GLN A 238 -43.88 -4.21 9.46
N ASP A 239 -44.47 -3.00 9.46
CA ASP A 239 -43.89 -1.82 8.82
C ASP A 239 -42.55 -1.45 9.47
N LYS A 240 -42.45 -1.56 10.80
CA LYS A 240 -41.20 -1.36 11.54
C LYS A 240 -40.15 -2.42 11.17
N ALA A 241 -40.52 -3.70 11.13
CA ALA A 241 -39.60 -4.77 10.73
C ALA A 241 -39.08 -4.58 9.29
N LYS A 242 -39.91 -4.03 8.39
CA LYS A 242 -39.45 -3.64 7.05
C LYS A 242 -38.46 -2.46 7.11
N TYR A 243 -38.78 -1.39 7.83
CA TYR A 243 -37.91 -0.22 7.99
C TYR A 243 -36.54 -0.59 8.55
N ASP A 244 -36.49 -1.40 9.61
CA ASP A 244 -35.23 -1.84 10.24
C ASP A 244 -34.37 -2.63 9.24
N LYS A 245 -34.98 -3.44 8.38
CA LYS A 245 -34.29 -4.16 7.30
C LYS A 245 -33.82 -3.24 6.17
N ASP A 246 -34.68 -2.37 5.66
CA ASP A 246 -34.34 -1.41 4.60
C ASP A 246 -33.15 -0.52 5.02
N LYS A 247 -33.11 -0.13 6.31
CA LYS A 247 -32.02 0.65 6.92
C LYS A 247 -30.71 -0.15 7.01
N ALA A 248 -30.76 -1.42 7.41
CA ALA A 248 -29.58 -2.28 7.42
C ALA A 248 -29.00 -2.47 6.00
N ASP A 249 -29.87 -2.74 5.02
CA ASP A 249 -29.51 -2.84 3.61
C ASP A 249 -28.90 -1.54 3.05
N TYR A 250 -29.34 -0.37 3.55
CA TYR A 250 -28.77 0.94 3.17
C TYR A 250 -27.35 1.13 3.71
N GLU A 251 -27.12 0.92 5.01
CA GLU A 251 -25.78 1.10 5.60
C GLU A 251 -24.75 0.11 5.01
N VAL A 252 -25.16 -1.11 4.65
CA VAL A 252 -24.30 -2.06 3.92
C VAL A 252 -23.92 -1.54 2.52
N LYS A 253 -24.88 -0.99 1.77
CA LYS A 253 -24.60 -0.40 0.43
C LYS A 253 -23.68 0.81 0.52
N LYS A 254 -23.88 1.67 1.52
CA LYS A 254 -23.05 2.85 1.81
C LYS A 254 -21.63 2.46 2.23
N ALA A 255 -21.47 1.45 3.09
CA ALA A 255 -20.15 0.93 3.47
C ALA A 255 -19.40 0.33 2.27
N LYS A 256 -20.09 -0.37 1.36
CA LYS A 256 -19.49 -0.84 0.10
C LYS A 256 -19.08 0.32 -0.82
N PHE A 257 -19.92 1.34 -0.97
CA PHE A 257 -19.61 2.51 -1.82
C PHE A 257 -18.32 3.23 -1.38
N GLU A 258 -18.14 3.51 -0.09
CA GLU A 258 -16.91 4.16 0.39
C GLU A 258 -15.67 3.26 0.22
N LEU A 259 -15.81 1.93 0.32
CA LEU A 259 -14.73 0.98 0.07
C LEU A 259 -14.34 0.95 -1.42
N ASP A 260 -15.32 0.85 -2.33
CA ASP A 260 -15.11 0.86 -3.78
C ASP A 260 -14.46 2.18 -4.24
N LYS A 261 -14.87 3.31 -3.65
CA LYS A 261 -14.28 4.63 -3.87
C LYS A 261 -12.84 4.72 -3.37
N ALA A 262 -12.55 4.25 -2.15
CA ALA A 262 -11.19 4.24 -1.61
C ALA A 262 -10.24 3.35 -2.44
N GLN A 263 -10.75 2.25 -3.00
CA GLN A 263 -10.00 1.42 -3.95
C GLN A 263 -9.71 2.17 -5.26
N TYR A 264 -10.70 2.87 -5.83
CA TYR A 264 -10.51 3.69 -7.03
C TYR A 264 -9.44 4.78 -6.83
N GLU A 265 -9.46 5.49 -5.70
CA GLU A 265 -8.46 6.52 -5.37
C GLU A 265 -7.02 5.93 -5.27
N GLN A 266 -6.87 4.71 -4.75
CA GLN A 266 -5.58 4.01 -4.76
C GLN A 266 -5.12 3.60 -6.16
N ASP A 267 -6.02 3.07 -6.99
CA ASP A 267 -5.66 2.60 -8.35
C ASP A 267 -5.39 3.76 -9.30
N LEU A 268 -6.09 4.89 -9.14
CA LEU A 268 -5.77 6.16 -9.81
C LEU A 268 -4.36 6.66 -9.42
N THR A 269 -3.98 6.55 -8.14
CA THR A 269 -2.64 6.89 -7.66
C THR A 269 -1.56 6.00 -8.28
N LYS A 270 -1.80 4.68 -8.38
CA LYS A 270 -0.90 3.73 -9.05
C LYS A 270 -0.76 4.04 -10.55
N TYR A 271 -1.87 4.40 -11.21
CA TYR A 271 -1.89 4.76 -12.62
C TYR A 271 -1.02 5.99 -12.92
N TYR A 272 -1.15 7.07 -12.16
CA TYR A 272 -0.32 8.27 -12.38
C TYR A 272 1.17 8.01 -12.10
N ALA A 273 1.51 7.19 -11.10
CA ALA A 273 2.89 6.78 -10.85
C ALA A 273 3.47 5.95 -12.01
N ALA A 274 2.69 5.00 -12.55
CA ALA A 274 3.08 4.20 -13.70
C ALA A 274 3.24 5.05 -14.97
N LYS A 275 2.32 5.99 -15.21
CA LYS A 275 2.38 6.94 -16.33
C LYS A 275 3.63 7.82 -16.27
N ALA A 276 3.94 8.42 -15.11
CA ALA A 276 5.13 9.24 -14.92
C ALA A 276 6.42 8.43 -15.15
N LYS A 277 6.45 7.15 -14.77
CA LYS A 277 7.58 6.26 -15.08
C LYS A 277 7.69 6.01 -16.59
N TYR A 278 6.59 5.67 -17.27
CA TYR A 278 6.58 5.44 -18.72
C TYR A 278 7.03 6.69 -19.51
N GLU A 279 6.59 7.88 -19.12
CA GLU A 279 6.99 9.15 -19.75
C GLU A 279 8.50 9.40 -19.61
N LYS A 280 9.10 9.07 -18.46
CA LYS A 280 10.56 9.10 -18.28
C LYS A 280 11.27 8.03 -19.12
N ASP A 281 10.85 6.77 -19.02
CA ASP A 281 11.45 5.66 -19.75
C ASP A 281 11.46 5.92 -21.27
N LEU A 282 10.40 6.55 -21.79
CA LEU A 282 10.27 6.96 -23.19
C LEU A 282 11.25 8.09 -23.57
N ALA A 283 11.47 9.07 -22.70
CA ALA A 283 12.45 10.13 -22.93
C ALA A 283 13.89 9.57 -22.96
N ASP A 284 14.23 8.72 -21.99
CA ASP A 284 15.53 8.04 -21.92
C ASP A 284 15.74 7.14 -23.17
N TYR A 285 14.70 6.44 -23.64
CA TYR A 285 14.72 5.65 -24.88
C TYR A 285 14.99 6.51 -26.13
N ILE A 286 14.34 7.67 -26.28
CA ILE A 286 14.52 8.55 -27.45
C ILE A 286 15.97 9.07 -27.53
N VAL A 287 16.57 9.43 -26.38
CA VAL A 287 17.98 9.84 -26.31
C VAL A 287 18.91 8.68 -26.67
N ALA A 288 18.63 7.47 -26.18
CA ALA A 288 19.40 6.27 -26.52
C ALA A 288 19.32 5.92 -28.02
N GLN A 289 18.13 6.00 -28.63
CA GLN A 289 17.95 5.76 -30.07
C GLN A 289 18.72 6.78 -30.92
N ALA A 290 18.59 8.08 -30.62
CA ALA A 290 19.32 9.12 -31.35
C ALA A 290 20.86 8.94 -31.26
N LYS A 291 21.37 8.51 -30.10
CA LYS A 291 22.78 8.13 -29.95
C LYS A 291 23.14 6.89 -30.78
N TYR A 292 22.32 5.83 -30.76
CA TYR A 292 22.57 4.62 -31.54
C TYR A 292 22.63 4.91 -33.05
N GLU A 293 21.68 5.69 -33.57
CA GLU A 293 21.67 6.09 -34.99
C GLU A 293 22.91 6.89 -35.37
N LYS A 294 23.39 7.77 -34.48
CA LYS A 294 24.63 8.53 -34.67
C LYS A 294 25.88 7.64 -34.63
N ASP A 295 26.01 6.77 -33.62
CA ASP A 295 27.13 5.82 -33.51
C ASP A 295 27.19 4.88 -34.73
N LEU A 296 26.02 4.47 -35.27
CA LEU A 296 25.93 3.64 -36.48
C LEU A 296 26.34 4.39 -37.76
N GLN A 297 26.02 5.69 -37.88
CA GLN A 297 26.52 6.52 -38.98
C GLN A 297 28.04 6.67 -38.91
N ASP A 298 28.58 6.96 -37.73
CA ASP A 298 30.02 7.16 -37.54
C ASP A 298 30.82 5.85 -37.73
N TYR A 299 30.26 4.70 -37.33
CA TYR A 299 30.82 3.39 -37.66
C TYR A 299 30.87 3.13 -39.18
N LYS A 300 29.78 3.40 -39.92
CA LYS A 300 29.74 3.24 -41.37
C LYS A 300 30.73 4.17 -42.09
N ALA A 301 30.87 5.41 -41.61
CA ALA A 301 31.87 6.35 -42.12
C ALA A 301 33.30 5.86 -41.86
N ALA A 302 33.61 5.44 -40.63
CA ALA A 302 34.93 4.92 -40.26
C ALA A 302 35.30 3.65 -41.04
N LEU A 303 34.34 2.76 -41.31
CA LEU A 303 34.55 1.56 -42.12
C LEU A 303 34.88 1.92 -43.58
N ALA A 304 34.17 2.89 -44.16
CA ALA A 304 34.42 3.37 -45.51
C ALA A 304 35.72 4.21 -45.63
N GLU A 305 36.18 4.85 -44.55
CA GLU A 305 37.51 5.47 -44.49
C GLU A 305 38.61 4.40 -44.39
N TRP A 306 38.46 3.45 -43.47
CA TRP A 306 39.42 2.35 -43.28
C TRP A 306 39.64 1.54 -44.56
N GLU A 307 38.57 1.10 -45.23
CA GLU A 307 38.66 0.26 -46.43
C GLU A 307 39.46 0.93 -47.57
N ARG A 308 39.35 2.27 -47.71
CA ARG A 308 40.09 3.07 -48.71
C ARG A 308 41.54 3.35 -48.34
N ASN A 309 41.95 3.07 -47.11
CA ASN A 309 43.23 3.52 -46.55
C ASN A 309 44.04 2.42 -45.83
N LYS A 310 43.49 1.21 -45.62
CA LYS A 310 44.10 0.08 -44.89
C LYS A 310 45.49 -0.38 -45.35
N ASN A 311 45.94 0.07 -46.53
CA ASN A 311 47.27 -0.19 -47.12
C ASN A 311 48.22 1.03 -47.07
N LYS A 312 47.85 2.12 -46.37
CA LYS A 312 48.62 3.35 -46.23
C LYS A 312 49.18 3.49 -44.81
N ASP A 313 50.24 4.28 -44.67
CA ASP A 313 50.85 4.59 -43.38
C ASP A 313 49.85 5.14 -42.35
N GLY A 314 49.99 4.71 -41.10
CA GLY A 314 49.09 5.05 -40.00
C GLY A 314 47.87 4.12 -39.84
N TYR A 315 47.52 3.33 -40.86
CA TYR A 315 46.37 2.41 -40.82
C TYR A 315 46.77 0.98 -40.46
N ILE A 316 45.81 0.19 -39.99
CA ILE A 316 45.93 -1.25 -39.74
C ILE A 316 45.28 -2.02 -40.90
N THR A 317 45.93 -3.09 -41.37
CA THR A 317 45.47 -3.91 -42.52
C THR A 317 44.29 -4.85 -42.21
N GLN A 318 44.05 -5.16 -40.93
CA GLN A 318 42.96 -6.02 -40.47
C GLN A 318 41.74 -5.18 -40.04
N GLN A 319 40.54 -5.60 -40.44
CA GLN A 319 39.30 -4.96 -39.97
C GLN A 319 39.12 -5.27 -38.48
N LEU A 320 39.30 -4.25 -37.63
CA LEU A 320 39.22 -4.39 -36.17
C LEU A 320 38.42 -3.23 -35.58
N ALA A 321 37.60 -3.54 -34.58
CA ALA A 321 36.87 -2.55 -33.79
C ALA A 321 37.58 -2.31 -32.44
N GLN A 322 37.60 -1.06 -31.97
CA GLN A 322 38.07 -0.75 -30.63
C GLN A 322 36.91 -0.92 -29.65
N GLU A 323 36.75 -2.14 -29.13
CA GLU A 323 35.75 -2.46 -28.11
C GLU A 323 36.14 -1.96 -26.70
N LEU A 324 37.43 -1.63 -26.47
CA LEU A 324 37.93 -1.04 -25.23
C LEU A 324 37.96 0.49 -25.33
N VAL A 325 36.91 1.12 -24.81
CA VAL A 325 36.89 2.55 -24.56
C VAL A 325 37.57 2.80 -23.22
N PHE A 326 38.85 3.17 -23.25
CA PHE A 326 39.64 3.49 -22.05
C PHE A 326 40.66 4.58 -22.42
N LYS A 327 40.24 5.86 -22.33
CA LYS A 327 40.97 6.99 -22.97
C LYS A 327 41.25 8.22 -22.08
N ASN A 328 40.43 8.49 -21.06
CA ASN A 328 40.54 9.68 -20.21
C ASN A 328 39.67 9.49 -18.96
N GLU A 329 40.26 9.48 -17.78
CA GLU A 329 39.59 9.23 -16.49
C GLU A 329 40.09 10.22 -15.40
N PRO A 330 39.86 11.54 -15.58
CA PRO A 330 40.46 12.58 -14.74
C PRO A 330 39.90 12.62 -13.31
N ASN A 331 38.72 12.03 -13.11
CA ASN A 331 38.02 11.98 -11.81
C ASN A 331 38.27 10.66 -11.05
N ALA A 332 39.10 9.77 -11.59
CA ALA A 332 39.40 8.49 -10.96
C ALA A 332 40.09 8.64 -9.59
N GLN A 333 39.79 7.73 -8.67
CA GLN A 333 40.39 7.68 -7.35
C GLN A 333 41.40 6.54 -7.23
N LEU A 334 42.68 6.91 -7.10
CA LEU A 334 43.80 6.00 -6.90
C LEU A 334 43.97 5.64 -5.41
N THR A 335 44.03 4.34 -5.13
CA THR A 335 44.25 3.74 -3.80
C THR A 335 45.26 2.60 -3.88
N PHE A 336 45.93 2.30 -2.75
CA PHE A 336 47.01 1.30 -2.67
C PHE A 336 46.64 0.17 -1.69
N PRO A 337 45.81 -0.81 -2.10
CA PRO A 337 45.30 -1.85 -1.20
C PRO A 337 46.39 -2.80 -0.65
N GLY A 338 47.58 -2.84 -1.25
CA GLY A 338 48.74 -3.57 -0.71
C GLY A 338 49.29 -3.01 0.61
N ARG A 339 48.83 -1.82 1.03
CA ARG A 339 49.42 -0.98 2.09
C ARG A 339 50.84 -0.51 1.75
N ASP A 340 51.16 -0.42 0.45
CA ASP A 340 52.35 0.24 -0.08
C ASP A 340 52.46 1.66 0.45
N LYS A 341 53.67 2.07 0.87
CA LYS A 341 53.87 3.45 1.33
C LYS A 341 53.76 4.42 0.17
N VAL A 342 52.78 5.33 0.25
CA VAL A 342 52.79 6.59 -0.47
C VAL A 342 53.65 7.58 0.33
N TYR A 343 54.68 8.13 -0.31
CA TYR A 343 55.66 9.03 0.32
C TYR A 343 55.25 10.49 0.14
N THR A 344 55.63 11.37 1.07
CA THR A 344 55.68 12.82 0.75
C THR A 344 56.83 13.11 -0.23
N LYS A 345 56.82 14.30 -0.83
CA LYS A 345 57.90 14.78 -1.70
C LYS A 345 59.25 14.80 -0.96
N GLU A 346 59.24 15.24 0.29
CA GLU A 346 60.40 15.40 1.17
C GLU A 346 60.89 14.06 1.68
N GLU A 347 59.98 13.14 2.00
CA GLU A 347 60.32 11.76 2.36
C GLU A 347 60.98 11.01 1.20
N LEU A 348 60.39 11.06 0.00
CA LEU A 348 60.96 10.38 -1.16
C LEU A 348 62.29 11.01 -1.57
N LYS A 349 62.43 12.33 -1.47
CA LYS A 349 63.71 13.02 -1.68
C LYS A 349 64.77 12.54 -0.70
N ARG A 350 64.47 12.54 0.61
CA ARG A 350 65.38 12.03 1.66
C ARG A 350 65.78 10.58 1.41
N TYR A 351 64.82 9.73 1.02
CA TYR A 351 65.07 8.32 0.71
C TYR A 351 66.02 8.15 -0.48
N PHE A 352 65.82 8.93 -1.56
CA PHE A 352 66.66 8.88 -2.75
C PHE A 352 68.13 9.22 -2.44
N TYR A 353 68.40 10.33 -1.74
CA TYR A 353 69.77 10.69 -1.38
C TYR A 353 70.42 9.68 -0.43
N ASN A 354 69.68 9.16 0.55
CA ASN A 354 70.22 8.22 1.54
C ASN A 354 70.49 6.81 0.99
N HIS A 355 69.65 6.29 0.10
CA HIS A 355 69.66 4.87 -0.28
C HIS A 355 69.94 4.60 -1.77
N ILE A 356 69.75 5.58 -2.64
CA ILE A 356 69.80 5.39 -4.11
C ILE A 356 70.95 6.17 -4.75
N LYS A 357 71.12 7.46 -4.44
CA LYS A 357 72.08 8.35 -5.12
C LYS A 357 73.51 7.80 -5.16
N ASN A 358 73.99 7.22 -4.07
CA ASN A 358 75.34 6.64 -4.00
C ASN A 358 75.49 5.39 -4.88
N LYS A 359 74.41 4.59 -5.04
CA LYS A 359 74.39 3.39 -5.90
C LYS A 359 74.39 3.72 -7.39
N LEU A 360 74.04 4.95 -7.78
CA LEU A 360 74.15 5.42 -9.18
C LEU A 360 75.60 5.52 -9.66
N GLY A 361 76.58 5.49 -8.75
CA GLY A 361 78.00 5.52 -9.09
C GLY A 361 78.40 6.73 -9.93
N SER A 362 77.80 7.90 -9.68
CA SER A 362 78.15 9.16 -10.34
C SER A 362 78.09 10.35 -9.39
N LYS A 363 79.00 11.31 -9.62
CA LYS A 363 78.99 12.63 -8.97
C LYS A 363 78.23 13.68 -9.78
N ASP A 364 78.00 13.45 -11.08
CA ASP A 364 77.22 14.36 -11.91
C ASP A 364 75.71 14.19 -11.60
N PRO A 365 74.97 15.27 -11.26
CA PRO A 365 73.54 15.15 -10.97
C PRO A 365 72.72 14.74 -12.20
N ARG A 366 73.22 14.95 -13.42
CA ARG A 366 72.54 14.58 -14.67
C ARG A 366 72.42 13.07 -14.86
N ASP A 367 73.22 12.27 -14.16
CA ASP A 367 73.07 10.81 -14.15
C ASP A 367 71.94 10.37 -13.18
N GLY A 368 70.74 10.91 -13.37
CA GLY A 368 69.49 10.48 -12.74
C GLY A 368 69.01 11.24 -11.50
N GLU A 369 69.83 12.12 -10.91
CA GLU A 369 69.37 13.01 -9.80
C GLU A 369 68.54 14.18 -10.33
N THR A 370 68.90 14.75 -11.48
CA THR A 370 68.15 15.83 -12.13
C THR A 370 66.75 15.36 -12.51
N ASP A 371 66.62 14.21 -13.17
CA ASP A 371 65.32 13.65 -13.58
C ASP A 371 64.47 13.22 -12.38
N PHE A 372 65.10 12.65 -11.35
CA PHE A 372 64.42 12.33 -10.09
C PHE A 372 63.84 13.59 -9.42
N ASN A 373 64.64 14.65 -9.26
CA ASN A 373 64.15 15.88 -8.64
C ASN A 373 63.04 16.52 -9.48
N ALA A 374 63.24 16.66 -10.79
CA ALA A 374 62.24 17.23 -11.70
C ALA A 374 60.92 16.46 -11.68
N THR A 375 60.95 15.11 -11.64
CA THR A 375 59.74 14.29 -11.54
C THR A 375 59.11 14.34 -10.14
N ASN A 376 59.94 14.41 -9.08
CA ASN A 376 59.47 14.56 -7.70
C ASN A 376 58.96 15.98 -7.38
N ASP A 377 59.23 16.98 -8.23
CA ASP A 377 58.63 18.31 -8.14
C ASP A 377 57.21 18.37 -8.75
N VAL A 378 56.80 17.38 -9.56
CA VAL A 378 55.46 17.34 -10.19
C VAL A 378 54.35 17.18 -9.15
N SER A 379 53.35 18.05 -9.19
CA SER A 379 52.17 18.01 -8.33
C SER A 379 51.16 16.94 -8.76
N GLY A 380 50.21 16.59 -7.88
CA GLY A 380 49.13 15.63 -8.18
C GLY A 380 49.52 14.14 -8.15
N ASN A 381 50.74 13.77 -8.56
CA ASN A 381 51.20 12.38 -8.63
C ASN A 381 51.40 11.72 -7.26
N SER A 382 50.97 10.47 -7.12
CA SER A 382 51.25 9.61 -5.97
C SER A 382 52.67 9.04 -6.04
N ARG A 383 53.48 9.31 -5.01
CA ARG A 383 54.90 8.94 -4.92
C ARG A 383 55.06 7.58 -4.25
N VAL A 384 55.68 6.62 -4.92
CA VAL A 384 55.88 5.25 -4.41
C VAL A 384 57.30 4.74 -4.69
N MET A 385 57.64 3.59 -4.12
CA MET A 385 58.87 2.85 -4.41
C MET A 385 58.50 1.51 -5.05
N LEU A 386 59.04 1.21 -6.23
CA LEU A 386 58.95 -0.14 -6.80
C LEU A 386 60.14 -0.96 -6.32
N ARG A 387 59.88 -2.13 -5.72
CA ARG A 387 60.89 -3.02 -5.13
C ARG A 387 61.01 -4.30 -5.97
N LYS A 388 62.24 -4.82 -6.12
CA LYS A 388 62.54 -5.92 -7.06
C LYS A 388 61.88 -7.23 -6.63
N GLY A 389 60.99 -7.74 -7.48
CA GLY A 389 60.20 -8.95 -7.21
C GLY A 389 58.88 -8.69 -6.48
N GLU A 390 58.75 -7.59 -5.75
CA GLU A 390 57.57 -7.24 -4.97
C GLU A 390 56.46 -6.62 -5.85
N PRO A 391 55.18 -7.01 -5.68
CA PRO A 391 54.06 -6.46 -6.43
C PRO A 391 53.43 -5.24 -5.73
N LEU A 392 53.60 -4.05 -6.31
CA LEU A 392 52.86 -2.85 -5.91
C LEU A 392 51.50 -2.81 -6.62
N VAL A 393 50.40 -2.65 -5.86
CA VAL A 393 49.03 -2.68 -6.41
C VAL A 393 48.42 -1.29 -6.39
N ALA A 394 48.15 -0.76 -7.59
CA ALA A 394 47.44 0.50 -7.78
C ALA A 394 46.00 0.22 -8.22
N ARG A 395 45.04 0.52 -7.35
CA ARG A 395 43.59 0.37 -7.60
C ARG A 395 43.00 1.72 -7.94
N TYR A 396 42.32 1.80 -9.08
CA TYR A 396 41.60 2.97 -9.54
C TYR A 396 40.09 2.68 -9.57
N THR A 397 39.30 3.52 -8.90
CA THR A 397 37.83 3.48 -8.87
C THR A 397 37.25 4.83 -9.33
N ASN A 398 35.92 4.97 -9.34
CA ASN A 398 35.23 6.15 -9.88
C ASN A 398 35.59 6.44 -11.35
N LEU A 399 35.60 5.38 -12.16
CA LEU A 399 35.74 5.48 -13.61
C LEU A 399 34.39 5.86 -14.22
N GLN A 400 34.38 6.82 -15.14
CA GLN A 400 33.18 7.49 -15.64
C GLN A 400 33.01 7.35 -17.17
N ASN A 401 34.12 7.21 -17.89
CA ASN A 401 34.19 7.26 -19.35
C ASN A 401 34.58 5.91 -19.98
N SER A 402 34.78 4.86 -19.16
CA SER A 402 35.41 3.61 -19.59
C SER A 402 34.45 2.43 -19.72
N TYR A 403 34.56 1.72 -20.86
CA TYR A 403 33.67 0.63 -21.25
C TYR A 403 34.46 -0.45 -22.01
N PHE A 404 34.07 -1.72 -21.86
CA PHE A 404 34.51 -2.81 -22.73
C PHE A 404 33.31 -3.59 -23.26
N LYS A 405 33.20 -3.75 -24.59
CA LYS A 405 32.05 -4.38 -25.26
C LYS A 405 30.70 -3.81 -24.79
N GLY A 406 30.64 -2.50 -24.61
CA GLY A 406 29.47 -1.79 -24.09
C GLY A 406 29.26 -1.88 -22.56
N LYS A 407 29.76 -2.92 -21.87
CA LYS A 407 29.67 -2.99 -20.39
C LYS A 407 30.62 -1.98 -19.76
N LYS A 408 30.13 -1.22 -18.77
CA LYS A 408 30.89 -0.20 -18.06
C LYS A 408 31.99 -0.83 -17.19
N ILE A 409 33.17 -0.22 -17.21
CA ILE A 409 34.30 -0.56 -16.34
C ILE A 409 34.19 0.32 -15.09
N SER A 410 34.00 -0.26 -13.91
CA SER A 410 33.89 0.48 -12.64
C SER A 410 35.25 0.77 -11.99
N LYS A 411 36.21 -0.14 -12.22
CA LYS A 411 37.48 -0.23 -11.50
C LYS A 411 38.53 -0.89 -12.39
N VAL A 412 39.78 -0.42 -12.28
CA VAL A 412 40.96 -1.11 -12.81
C VAL A 412 42.02 -1.26 -11.73
N GLU A 413 42.68 -2.41 -11.69
CA GLU A 413 43.83 -2.68 -10.82
C GLU A 413 45.07 -2.94 -11.68
N TYR A 414 46.10 -2.12 -11.49
CA TYR A 414 47.44 -2.34 -12.06
C TYR A 414 48.37 -2.93 -11.00
N VAL A 415 48.92 -4.11 -11.29
CA VAL A 415 49.95 -4.74 -10.48
C VAL A 415 51.29 -4.53 -11.15
N TYR A 416 52.09 -3.62 -10.60
CA TYR A 416 53.44 -3.31 -11.06
C TYR A 416 54.46 -4.16 -10.30
N THR A 417 55.49 -4.66 -10.97
CA THR A 417 56.57 -5.43 -10.34
C THR A 417 57.90 -5.12 -11.01
N LEU A 418 58.84 -4.54 -10.26
CA LEU A 418 60.21 -4.32 -10.75
C LEU A 418 60.91 -5.68 -10.94
N LYS A 419 61.57 -5.88 -12.09
CA LYS A 419 62.32 -7.11 -12.40
C LYS A 419 63.83 -6.89 -12.38
N GLU A 420 64.29 -5.79 -12.96
CA GLU A 420 65.68 -5.37 -12.97
C GLU A 420 65.76 -3.84 -13.03
N THR A 421 66.86 -3.28 -12.53
CA THR A 421 67.26 -1.87 -12.66
C THR A 421 68.41 -1.69 -13.66
N GLY A 422 69.22 -2.74 -13.84
CA GLY A 422 70.48 -2.68 -14.58
C GLY A 422 71.56 -1.85 -13.86
N ILE A 423 71.46 -1.71 -12.52
CA ILE A 423 72.44 -1.02 -11.67
C ILE A 423 72.75 -1.92 -10.47
N ASP A 424 74.03 -2.21 -10.23
CA ASP A 424 74.45 -3.15 -9.19
C ASP A 424 74.12 -2.64 -7.78
N GLY A 425 73.66 -3.55 -6.91
CA GLY A 425 73.20 -3.22 -5.56
C GLY A 425 71.90 -2.41 -5.46
N LEU A 426 71.31 -1.97 -6.58
CA LEU A 426 70.05 -1.23 -6.62
C LEU A 426 68.88 -2.16 -6.96
N ASN A 427 68.13 -2.58 -5.94
CA ASN A 427 66.95 -3.44 -6.06
C ASN A 427 65.62 -2.67 -5.91
N GLU A 428 65.62 -1.34 -6.06
CA GLU A 428 64.45 -0.49 -5.90
C GLU A 428 64.57 0.79 -6.74
N ILE A 429 63.44 1.36 -7.19
CA ILE A 429 63.40 2.64 -7.91
C ILE A 429 62.18 3.49 -7.50
N PRO A 430 62.30 4.83 -7.46
CA PRO A 430 61.16 5.72 -7.32
C PRO A 430 60.21 5.60 -8.52
N ALA A 431 58.91 5.65 -8.26
CA ALA A 431 57.89 5.79 -9.28
C ALA A 431 56.77 6.74 -8.83
N PHE A 432 56.07 7.29 -9.81
CA PHE A 432 55.08 8.34 -9.65
C PHE A 432 53.84 7.94 -10.47
N LEU A 433 52.73 7.67 -9.79
CA LEU A 433 51.49 7.29 -10.44
C LEU A 433 50.59 8.51 -10.61
N GLU A 434 50.06 8.68 -11.81
CA GLU A 434 49.01 9.63 -12.12
C GLU A 434 47.68 9.14 -11.53
N LYS A 435 46.78 10.08 -11.21
CA LYS A 435 45.42 9.74 -10.74
C LYS A 435 44.53 9.19 -11.85
N ASP A 436 44.75 9.63 -13.08
CA ASP A 436 44.10 9.09 -14.27
C ASP A 436 44.84 7.80 -14.71
N PRO A 437 44.21 6.62 -14.61
CA PRO A 437 44.85 5.36 -14.97
C PRO A 437 45.24 5.25 -16.45
N THR A 438 44.64 6.04 -17.34
CA THR A 438 44.99 6.04 -18.77
C THR A 438 46.39 6.64 -19.03
N LYS A 439 46.92 7.41 -18.07
CA LYS A 439 48.31 7.90 -18.08
C LYS A 439 49.30 6.94 -17.43
N THR A 440 48.82 5.98 -16.61
CA THR A 440 49.61 4.96 -15.92
C THR A 440 50.68 5.49 -14.93
N ILE A 441 51.98 5.31 -15.23
CA ILE A 441 53.10 5.41 -14.29
C ILE A 441 54.33 6.05 -14.93
N TRP A 442 54.98 6.95 -14.20
CA TRP A 442 56.35 7.42 -14.48
C TRP A 442 57.30 6.68 -13.54
N TYR A 443 58.38 6.09 -14.05
CA TYR A 443 59.34 5.36 -13.23
C TYR A 443 60.77 5.78 -13.56
N MET A 444 61.64 5.82 -12.54
CA MET A 444 63.02 6.25 -12.72
C MET A 444 63.88 5.10 -13.22
N SER A 445 64.18 5.08 -14.53
CA SER A 445 65.12 4.13 -15.13
C SER A 445 66.57 4.35 -14.72
N LEU A 446 66.90 5.58 -14.27
CA LEU A 446 68.19 5.99 -13.71
C LEU A 446 69.38 5.70 -14.65
N TYR A 447 69.12 5.72 -15.96
CA TYR A 447 70.04 5.35 -17.05
C TYR A 447 70.58 3.90 -16.98
N GLY A 448 70.00 3.06 -16.13
CA GLY A 448 70.19 1.62 -16.11
C GLY A 448 69.20 0.87 -17.02
N ARG A 449 69.47 -0.41 -17.27
CA ARG A 449 68.55 -1.34 -17.93
C ARG A 449 67.40 -1.73 -16.98
N THR A 450 66.49 -0.79 -16.76
CA THR A 450 65.31 -1.00 -15.91
C THR A 450 64.21 -1.75 -16.68
N ARG A 451 63.54 -2.69 -15.99
CA ARG A 451 62.42 -3.47 -16.54
C ARG A 451 61.33 -3.65 -15.48
N ILE A 452 60.11 -3.23 -15.80
CA ILE A 452 58.91 -3.42 -14.97
C ILE A 452 57.96 -4.36 -15.70
N ASN A 453 57.32 -5.25 -14.95
CA ASN A 453 56.14 -5.99 -15.40
C ASN A 453 54.88 -5.27 -14.92
N MET A 454 53.89 -5.07 -15.80
CA MET A 454 52.54 -4.66 -15.42
C MET A 454 51.56 -5.81 -15.68
N LYS A 455 50.63 -6.06 -14.77
CA LYS A 455 49.37 -6.79 -15.04
C LYS A 455 48.21 -5.81 -14.86
N ALA A 456 47.21 -5.86 -15.74
CA ALA A 456 46.00 -5.07 -15.63
C ALA A 456 44.79 -5.98 -15.44
N TYR A 457 43.93 -5.65 -14.47
CA TYR A 457 42.65 -6.32 -14.26
C TYR A 457 41.53 -5.29 -14.24
N PHE A 458 40.58 -5.44 -15.14
CA PHE A 458 39.40 -4.57 -15.27
C PHE A 458 38.19 -5.25 -14.63
N TYR A 459 37.29 -4.45 -14.07
CA TYR A 459 36.14 -4.94 -13.33
C TYR A 459 34.89 -4.15 -13.71
N ASP A 460 33.74 -4.82 -13.71
CA ASP A 460 32.44 -4.23 -13.97
C ASP A 460 31.80 -3.63 -12.71
N GLU A 461 30.60 -3.06 -12.84
CA GLU A 461 29.87 -2.42 -11.75
C GLU A 461 29.42 -3.40 -10.65
N ASP A 462 29.26 -4.67 -10.99
CA ASP A 462 29.01 -5.77 -10.05
C ASP A 462 30.27 -6.14 -9.22
N GLY A 463 31.43 -5.59 -9.60
CA GLY A 463 32.73 -5.87 -9.00
C GLY A 463 33.41 -7.14 -9.53
N ASN A 464 32.81 -7.82 -10.51
CA ASN A 464 33.36 -9.01 -11.15
C ASN A 464 34.51 -8.64 -12.08
N LYS A 465 35.47 -9.56 -12.22
CA LYS A 465 36.61 -9.39 -13.12
C LYS A 465 36.18 -9.66 -14.56
N MET A 466 36.40 -8.70 -15.45
CA MET A 466 36.03 -8.80 -16.86
C MET A 466 37.03 -9.69 -17.61
N ASP A 467 36.52 -10.55 -18.51
CA ASP A 467 37.33 -11.14 -19.57
C ASP A 467 37.60 -10.08 -20.63
N MET A 468 38.89 -9.77 -20.85
CA MET A 468 39.33 -8.75 -21.80
C MET A 468 39.70 -9.34 -23.17
N THR A 469 39.33 -10.60 -23.45
CA THR A 469 39.62 -11.26 -24.73
C THR A 469 39.00 -10.50 -25.90
N GLY A 470 39.86 -10.03 -26.81
CA GLY A 470 39.52 -9.16 -27.95
C GLY A 470 39.93 -7.69 -27.78
N ALA A 471 40.25 -7.22 -26.57
CA ALA A 471 40.60 -5.82 -26.32
C ALA A 471 41.89 -5.38 -27.05
N LEU A 472 41.83 -4.23 -27.73
CA LEU A 472 42.98 -3.63 -28.42
C LEU A 472 43.72 -2.68 -27.48
N VAL A 473 44.87 -3.11 -26.96
CA VAL A 473 45.74 -2.29 -26.09
C VAL A 473 46.80 -1.58 -26.94
N SER A 474 46.98 -0.27 -26.72
CA SER A 474 47.98 0.51 -27.46
C SER A 474 49.33 0.55 -26.74
N PHE A 475 50.39 0.09 -27.42
CA PHE A 475 51.78 0.33 -27.01
C PHE A 475 52.34 1.51 -27.81
N SER A 476 51.97 2.72 -27.39
CA SER A 476 52.43 3.99 -27.96
C SER A 476 53.72 4.50 -27.29
N SER A 477 54.41 5.43 -27.94
CA SER A 477 55.63 6.10 -27.43
C SER A 477 56.74 5.14 -26.97
N LEU A 478 57.03 4.10 -27.77
CA LEU A 478 58.21 3.27 -27.58
C LEU A 478 59.42 3.93 -28.26
N ASN A 479 60.10 4.83 -27.55
CA ASN A 479 61.15 5.65 -28.15
C ASN A 479 62.46 4.86 -28.37
N ARG A 480 63.06 5.06 -29.55
CA ARG A 480 64.39 4.57 -29.92
C ARG A 480 65.26 5.74 -30.36
N GLY A 481 66.51 5.80 -29.89
CA GLY A 481 67.43 6.87 -30.23
C GLY A 481 68.84 6.67 -29.66
N THR A 482 69.55 7.79 -29.48
CA THR A 482 70.90 7.83 -28.90
C THR A 482 70.88 8.83 -27.74
N GLY A 483 71.44 8.45 -26.60
CA GLY A 483 71.47 9.30 -25.40
C GLY A 483 72.31 10.56 -25.61
N ALA A 484 71.76 11.71 -25.24
CA ALA A 484 72.39 13.01 -25.43
C ALA A 484 73.29 13.39 -24.23
N SER A 485 74.49 13.89 -24.51
CA SER A 485 75.51 14.22 -23.50
C SER A 485 75.15 15.38 -22.57
N ASN A 486 74.18 16.20 -22.95
CA ASN A 486 73.59 17.22 -22.08
C ASN A 486 72.56 16.65 -21.11
N ALA A 487 71.89 15.54 -21.45
CA ALA A 487 70.91 14.87 -20.61
C ALA A 487 71.56 13.95 -19.56
N SER A 488 72.52 13.10 -19.97
CA SER A 488 73.36 12.31 -19.05
C SER A 488 74.71 11.97 -19.70
N PRO A 489 75.84 12.23 -19.03
CA PRO A 489 77.15 11.71 -19.44
C PRO A 489 77.21 10.19 -19.56
N LYS A 490 76.51 9.43 -18.71
CA LYS A 490 76.46 7.96 -18.79
C LYS A 490 75.65 7.42 -19.97
N ALA A 491 74.65 8.16 -20.44
CA ALA A 491 73.87 7.82 -21.63
C ALA A 491 74.50 8.36 -22.93
N ALA A 492 75.44 9.30 -22.84
CA ALA A 492 76.05 9.98 -23.99
C ALA A 492 76.51 9.00 -25.08
N ASN A 493 76.03 9.20 -26.30
CA ASN A 493 76.36 8.41 -27.50
C ASN A 493 75.99 6.91 -27.42
N ARG A 494 75.22 6.47 -26.41
CA ARG A 494 74.75 5.09 -26.28
C ARG A 494 73.33 4.92 -26.86
N PRO A 495 73.00 3.78 -27.48
CA PRO A 495 71.63 3.51 -27.91
C PRO A 495 70.65 3.49 -26.73
N THR A 496 69.55 4.22 -26.85
CA THR A 496 68.42 4.20 -25.91
C THR A 496 67.21 3.57 -26.60
N ILE A 497 66.56 2.60 -25.93
CA ILE A 497 65.45 1.82 -26.50
C ILE A 497 64.42 1.51 -25.42
N GLU A 498 63.21 2.04 -25.57
CA GLU A 498 62.03 1.63 -24.83
C GLU A 498 61.30 0.54 -25.63
N LYS A 499 60.89 -0.55 -24.97
CA LYS A 499 60.20 -1.67 -25.63
C LYS A 499 59.41 -2.54 -24.67
N VAL A 500 58.35 -3.16 -25.18
CA VAL A 500 57.62 -4.22 -24.48
C VAL A 500 58.34 -5.55 -24.73
N PHE A 501 58.88 -6.19 -23.68
CA PHE A 501 59.59 -7.46 -23.80
C PHE A 501 58.66 -8.67 -24.00
N SER A 502 57.45 -8.61 -23.46
CA SER A 502 56.48 -9.72 -23.46
C SER A 502 55.10 -9.18 -23.05
N PHE A 503 54.04 -9.66 -23.70
CA PHE A 503 52.66 -9.31 -23.40
C PHE A 503 51.73 -10.48 -23.75
N SER A 504 50.52 -10.49 -23.19
CA SER A 504 49.49 -11.48 -23.54
C SER A 504 48.75 -11.06 -24.82
N GLY A 505 48.61 -11.97 -25.78
CA GLY A 505 47.92 -11.71 -27.06
C GLY A 505 48.85 -11.76 -28.27
N ARG A 506 48.50 -11.03 -29.34
CA ARG A 506 49.27 -10.91 -30.58
C ARG A 506 49.55 -9.44 -30.91
N LEU A 507 50.70 -9.15 -31.50
CA LEU A 507 50.97 -7.81 -32.03
C LEU A 507 50.06 -7.57 -33.24
N ILE A 508 49.45 -6.38 -33.30
CA ILE A 508 48.84 -5.83 -34.51
C ILE A 508 49.75 -4.69 -34.97
N GLN A 509 50.34 -4.83 -36.15
CA GLN A 509 51.17 -3.78 -36.74
C GLN A 509 50.30 -2.69 -37.37
N ILE A 510 50.83 -1.46 -37.36
CA ILE A 510 50.31 -0.29 -38.06
C ILE A 510 51.27 -0.02 -39.22
N ASN A 511 50.77 0.19 -40.43
CA ASN A 511 51.60 0.48 -41.61
C ASN A 511 52.45 1.74 -41.38
N GLY A 512 53.69 1.75 -41.88
CA GLY A 512 54.62 2.87 -41.71
C GLY A 512 55.09 3.11 -40.27
N SER A 513 54.65 2.31 -39.29
CA SER A 513 55.13 2.41 -37.92
C SER A 513 56.55 1.84 -37.79
N SER A 514 57.39 2.51 -37.01
CA SER A 514 58.73 2.00 -36.65
C SER A 514 58.71 0.93 -35.54
N ILE A 515 57.53 0.39 -35.21
CA ILE A 515 57.34 -0.62 -34.16
C ILE A 515 57.10 -2.00 -34.79
N GLU A 516 58.11 -2.85 -34.65
CA GLU A 516 58.16 -4.25 -35.08
C GLU A 516 58.24 -5.20 -33.86
N ARG A 517 58.34 -6.51 -34.10
CA ARG A 517 58.32 -7.55 -33.05
C ARG A 517 59.71 -8.12 -32.76
#